data_AF-A0A3L8PNQ4-F1
#
_entry.id   AF-A0A3L8PNQ4-F1
#
_cell.length_a   1.000
_cell.length_b   1.000
_cell.length_c   1.000
_cell.angle_alpha   90.00
_cell.angle_beta   90.00
_cell.angle_gamma   90.00
#
_symmetry.space_group_name_H-M   'P 1'
#
loop_
_entity.id
_entity.type
_entity.pdbx_description
1 polymer ?
#
loop_
_entity_poly.entity_id
_entity_poly.type
_entity_poly.pdbx_seq_one_letter_code
_entity_poly.pdbx_strand_id
1 'polypeptide(L)' 'MIGSSLRAVSPRHPREEHRSEPLDERLRDNAALAEIELTSRLMIAASGTEARLTQDEVDHLLGVGSDDDSVN' A
#
# COMPACT_ATOMS: atom_id res chain seq x y z
N MET A 1 -37.37 -30.36 -20.83
CA MET A 1 -36.10 -30.83 -20.24
C MET A 1 -35.47 -29.65 -19.51
N ILE A 2 -35.43 -29.69 -18.18
CA ILE A 2 -34.77 -28.71 -17.31
C ILE A 2 -33.55 -29.40 -16.70
N GLY A 3 -32.38 -28.81 -16.85
CA GLY A 3 -31.09 -29.39 -16.44
C GLY A 3 -30.05 -28.31 -16.17
N SER A 4 -30.21 -27.65 -15.02
CA SER A 4 -29.22 -27.10 -14.09
C SER A 4 -27.88 -26.57 -14.60
N SER A 5 -27.75 -25.25 -14.40
CA SER A 5 -26.51 -24.49 -14.23
C SER A 5 -25.55 -25.16 -13.23
N LEU A 6 -24.31 -25.45 -13.63
CA LEU A 6 -23.23 -25.81 -12.70
C LEU A 6 -22.26 -24.64 -12.53
N ARG A 7 -22.20 -24.22 -11.26
CA ARG A 7 -21.49 -23.10 -10.68
C ARG A 7 -19.98 -23.33 -10.64
N ALA A 8 -19.25 -22.23 -10.77
CA ALA A 8 -17.81 -22.04 -10.69
C ALA A 8 -16.99 -23.07 -9.86
N VAL A 9 -15.98 -23.65 -10.50
CA VAL A 9 -14.73 -24.06 -9.84
C VAL A 9 -13.74 -22.91 -10.07
N SER A 10 -13.54 -22.09 -9.04
CA SER A 10 -12.37 -21.21 -8.99
C SER A 10 -11.13 -22.10 -8.88
N PRO A 11 -10.09 -21.91 -9.71
CA PRO A 11 -8.84 -22.63 -9.53
C PRO A 11 -8.24 -22.24 -8.17
N ARG A 12 -8.02 -23.25 -7.32
CA ARG A 12 -7.33 -23.10 -6.05
C ARG A 12 -5.90 -22.64 -6.35
N HIS A 13 -5.53 -21.46 -5.86
CA HIS A 13 -4.14 -21.01 -5.84
C HIS A 13 -3.31 -22.07 -5.07
N PRO A 14 -2.30 -22.71 -5.68
CA PRO A 14 -1.37 -23.56 -4.94
C PRO A 14 -0.58 -22.69 -3.97
N ARG A 15 -0.32 -23.23 -2.77
CA ARG A 15 0.41 -22.57 -1.68
C ARG A 15 1.80 -22.16 -2.16
N GLU A 16 2.11 -20.90 -1.90
CA GLU A 16 3.26 -20.13 -2.34
C GLU A 16 4.59 -20.79 -1.94
N GLU A 17 5.36 -21.21 -2.94
CA GLU A 17 6.81 -21.34 -2.81
C GLU A 17 7.35 -19.90 -2.81
N HIS A 18 7.93 -19.46 -1.69
CA HIS A 18 8.42 -18.10 -1.44
C HIS A 18 9.68 -17.82 -2.30
N ARG A 19 9.56 -17.88 -3.63
CA ARG A 19 10.42 -17.11 -4.53
C ARG A 19 9.86 -15.71 -4.48
N SER A 20 10.66 -14.74 -4.09
CA SER A 20 10.33 -13.32 -4.23
C SER A 20 9.93 -13.08 -5.68
N GLU A 21 8.62 -13.03 -5.94
CA GLU A 21 8.11 -12.59 -7.23
C GLU A 21 8.70 -11.19 -7.45
N PRO A 22 9.28 -10.92 -8.62
CA PRO A 22 9.79 -9.58 -8.90
C PRO A 22 8.62 -8.60 -8.69
N LEU A 23 8.84 -7.58 -7.85
CA LEU A 23 7.84 -6.55 -7.56
C LEU A 23 7.18 -6.10 -8.87
N ASP A 24 5.85 -6.09 -8.88
CA ASP A 24 5.00 -5.69 -10.00
C ASP A 24 5.59 -4.42 -10.65
N GLU A 25 5.60 -4.33 -11.97
CA GLU A 25 6.15 -3.20 -12.70
C GLU A 25 5.44 -1.88 -12.32
N ARG A 26 4.17 -1.96 -11.90
CA ARG A 26 3.44 -0.84 -11.29
C ARG A 26 4.00 -0.39 -9.94
N LEU A 27 4.57 -1.31 -9.17
CA LEU A 27 5.30 -1.05 -7.93
C LEU A 27 6.74 -0.61 -8.18
N ARG A 28 7.22 -0.55 -9.42
CA ARG A 28 8.52 0.08 -9.74
C ARG A 28 8.39 1.54 -10.16
N ASP A 29 7.16 2.02 -10.36
CA ASP A 29 6.91 3.44 -10.50
C ASP A 29 7.39 4.13 -9.22
N ASN A 30 8.38 5.02 -9.35
CA ASN A 30 8.95 5.75 -8.21
C ASN A 30 7.87 6.52 -7.44
N ALA A 31 6.81 6.98 -8.13
CA ALA A 31 5.68 7.62 -7.48
C ALA A 31 4.88 6.62 -6.61
N ALA A 32 4.61 5.41 -7.12
CA ALA A 32 3.91 4.37 -6.38
C ALA A 32 4.72 3.85 -5.18
N LEU A 33 6.05 3.71 -5.34
CA LEU A 33 6.93 3.35 -4.23
C LEU A 33 6.96 4.41 -3.13
N ALA A 34 7.03 5.69 -3.53
CA ALA A 34 6.97 6.80 -2.59
C ALA A 34 5.66 6.82 -1.81
N GLU A 35 4.52 6.55 -2.48
CA GLU A 35 3.20 6.47 -1.84
C GLU A 35 3.12 5.30 -0.83
N ILE A 36 3.65 4.14 -1.18
CA ILE A 36 3.67 2.96 -0.29
C ILE A 36 4.54 3.24 0.93
N GLU A 37 5.72 3.82 0.73
CA GLU A 37 6.61 4.19 1.82
C GLU A 37 5.95 5.21 2.75
N LEU A 38 5.32 6.24 2.19
CA LEU A 38 4.59 7.26 2.93
C LEU A 38 3.45 6.65 3.77
N THR A 39 2.62 5.83 3.14
CA THR A 39 1.49 5.15 3.78
C THR A 39 1.98 4.24 4.91
N SER A 40 3.06 3.50 4.66
CA SER A 40 3.65 2.59 5.66
C SER A 40 4.15 3.36 6.87
N ARG A 41 4.86 4.48 6.67
CA ARG A 41 5.33 5.35 7.76
C ARG A 41 4.17 5.88 8.60
N LEU A 42 3.09 6.32 7.95
CA LEU A 42 1.90 6.80 8.64
C LEU A 42 1.22 5.69 9.47
N MET A 43 1.06 4.49 8.90
CA MET A 43 0.50 3.35 9.62
C MET A 43 1.35 2.96 10.82
N ILE A 44 2.68 2.91 10.67
CA ILE A 44 3.60 2.60 11.77
C ILE A 44 3.46 3.64 12.87
N ALA A 45 3.52 4.94 12.52
CA ALA A 45 3.38 6.03 13.48
C ALA A 45 2.05 5.95 14.24
N ALA A 46 0.94 5.77 13.52
CA ALA A 46 -0.39 5.64 14.11
C ALA A 46 -0.53 4.38 14.99
N SER A 47 0.14 3.27 14.64
CA SER A 47 0.12 2.04 15.43
C SER A 47 1.00 2.10 16.67
N GLY A 48 2.01 2.97 16.68
CA GLY A 48 2.96 3.14 17.78
C GLY A 48 2.50 4.10 18.87
N THR A 49 1.39 4.81 18.67
CA THR A 49 0.80 5.75 19.64
C THR A 49 -0.50 5.21 20.21
N GLU A 50 -0.71 5.38 21.52
CA GLU A 50 -2.00 5.07 22.16
C GLU A 50 -3.04 6.17 21.93
N ALA A 51 -2.59 7.39 21.63
CA ALA A 51 -3.42 8.54 21.33
C ALA A 51 -3.47 8.81 19.82
N ARG A 52 -4.50 9.52 19.34
CA ARG A 52 -4.56 9.94 17.92
C ARG A 52 -3.41 10.89 17.61
N LEU A 53 -2.83 10.73 16.43
CA LEU A 53 -1.92 11.74 15.85
C LEU A 53 -2.67 13.06 15.69
N THR A 54 -1.99 14.15 16.04
CA THR A 54 -2.42 15.52 15.77
C THR A 54 -2.23 15.86 14.30
N GLN A 55 -2.89 16.91 13.83
CA GLN A 55 -2.76 17.37 12.45
C GLN A 55 -1.31 17.74 12.11
N ASP A 56 -0.60 18.45 13.01
CA ASP A 56 0.80 18.84 12.81
C ASP A 56 1.73 17.63 12.66
N GLU A 57 1.49 16.55 13.42
CA GLU A 57 2.25 15.30 13.31
C GLU A 57 1.97 14.59 11.98
N VAL A 58 0.71 14.61 11.53
CA VAL A 58 0.33 14.08 10.21
C VAL A 58 0.97 14.90 9.09
N ASP A 59 0.92 16.23 9.17
CA ASP A 59 1.49 17.12 8.16
C ASP A 59 3.01 16.95 8.05
N HIS A 60 3.71 16.81 9.18
CA HIS A 60 5.14 16.50 9.19
C HIS A 60 5.44 15.13 8.58
N LEU A 61 4.63 14.09 8.86
CA LEU A 61 4.80 12.77 8.25
C LEU A 61 4.53 12.78 6.74
N LEU A 62 3.59 13.62 6.31
CA LEU A 62 3.23 13.83 4.91
C LEU A 62 4.16 14.80 4.17
N GLY A 63 5.09 15.45 4.89
CA GLY A 63 5.96 16.49 4.33
C GLY A 63 5.21 17.77 3.92
N VAL A 64 3.97 17.94 4.37
CA VAL A 64 3.13 19.10 4.09
C VAL A 64 3.64 20.28 4.91
N GLY A 65 4.03 21.38 4.25
CA GLY A 65 4.50 22.60 4.90
C GLY A 65 6.02 22.76 4.99
N SER A 66 6.80 21.83 4.43
CA SER A 66 8.17 22.14 4.01
C SER A 66 8.09 22.54 2.54
N ASP A 67 8.43 23.79 2.20
CA ASP A 67 8.58 24.25 0.82
C ASP A 67 9.70 23.47 0.10
N ASP A 68 9.46 22.22 -0.28
CA ASP A 68 10.27 21.47 -1.26
C ASP A 68 9.83 21.86 -2.68
N ASP A 69 9.64 23.15 -2.91
CA ASP A 69 9.54 23.79 -4.23
C ASP A 69 10.80 24.65 -4.48
N SER A 70 11.94 24.21 -3.94
CA SER A 70 13.25 24.66 -4.46
C SER A 70 13.57 23.85 -5.71
N VAL A 71 12.85 24.16 -6.78
CA VAL A 71 13.25 23.87 -8.16
C VAL A 71 14.73 24.25 -8.34
N ASN A 72 15.56 23.25 -8.61
CA ASN A 72 16.85 23.42 -9.30
C ASN A 72 16.89 22.55 -10.53
#